data_AF-A0A6A5K668-F1
#
_entry.id   AF-A0A6A5K668-F1
#
_cell.length_a   1.000
_cell.length_b   1.000
_cell.length_c   1.000
_cell.angle_alpha   90.00
_cell.angle_beta   90.00
_cell.angle_gamma   90.00
#
_symmetry.space_group_name_H-M   'P 1'
#
loop_
_entity.id
_entity.type
_entity.pdbx_description
1 polymer ?
#
loop_
_entity_poly.entity_id
_entity_poly.type
_entity_poly.pdbx_seq_one_letter_code
_entity_poly.pdbx_strand_id
1 'polypeptide(L)'
;MALISSETITVQRVATPDALNTLLQSFDGLPNNPASLYLSTTAQSLIVYVAPKRTVSAIGLPYLMEALRQKERSASALRSLLENGPAVKIFFDARKTAKILFDSCTIRLSNPPCTVRAHIHEVQMMELALRQSDTNREWLAGLDRCIARGSDLDIDVHIPDGLGGSKGFDERILHLPILWKKYHDRLLADRNGVGGSFWVACIREATQKRLAVSCGETHRGYGVDSARRAWNRDSIEEERDSWNDDVMMDHIHNGDWLGGAEHWAKFDIL
;
A
#
# COMPACT_ATOMS: atom_id res chain seq x y z
N MET A 1 7.93 -22.25 26.16
CA MET A 1 6.70 -21.45 25.99
C MET A 1 7.03 -20.02 26.39
N ALA A 2 7.30 -19.15 25.41
CA ALA A 2 7.51 -17.73 25.67
C ALA A 2 6.13 -17.05 25.69
N LEU A 3 5.79 -16.41 26.81
CA LEU A 3 4.63 -15.53 26.94
C LEU A 3 4.77 -14.41 25.91
N ILE A 4 3.87 -14.37 24.92
CA ILE A 4 3.77 -13.25 23.99
C ILE A 4 3.30 -12.06 24.84
N SER A 5 4.18 -11.08 25.03
CA SER A 5 3.86 -9.83 25.70
C SER A 5 2.64 -9.20 25.03
N SER A 6 1.58 -8.98 25.80
CA SER A 6 0.36 -8.27 25.40
C SER A 6 0.66 -6.78 25.29
N GLU A 7 1.50 -6.38 24.33
CA GLU A 7 1.86 -4.97 24.15
C GLU A 7 0.72 -4.21 23.47
N THR A 8 0.24 -3.21 24.18
CA THR A 8 -0.86 -2.33 23.82
C THR A 8 -0.55 -1.45 22.60
N ILE A 9 -1.52 -1.24 21.72
CA ILE A 9 -1.42 -0.23 20.66
C ILE A 9 -1.46 1.18 21.26
N THR A 10 -0.46 1.99 20.94
CA THR A 10 -0.43 3.41 21.30
C THR A 10 -1.13 4.24 20.23
N VAL A 11 -2.10 5.07 20.61
CA VAL A 11 -2.81 5.97 19.70
C VAL A 11 -2.46 7.41 20.02
N GLN A 12 -2.03 8.17 19.01
CA GLN A 12 -1.67 9.58 19.17
C GLN A 12 -2.30 10.47 18.11
N ARG A 13 -2.66 11.69 18.50
CA ARG A 13 -3.16 12.72 17.58
C ARG A 13 -2.04 13.71 17.29
N VAL A 14 -1.81 13.96 16.00
CA VAL A 14 -0.81 14.93 15.54
C VAL A 14 -1.53 16.20 15.11
N ALA A 15 -1.36 17.25 15.92
CA ALA A 15 -1.99 18.55 15.73
C ALA A 15 -1.01 19.74 15.90
N THR A 16 0.28 19.46 16.12
CA THR A 16 1.32 20.49 16.29
C THR A 16 2.57 20.14 15.47
N PRO A 17 3.39 21.15 15.10
CA PRO A 17 4.64 20.92 14.37
C PRO A 17 5.60 19.99 15.10
N ASP A 18 5.69 20.12 16.43
CA ASP A 18 6.55 19.28 17.27
C ASP A 18 6.08 17.82 17.26
N ALA A 19 4.78 17.57 17.40
CA ALA A 19 4.23 16.22 17.35
C ALA A 19 4.44 15.58 15.96
N LEU A 20 4.33 16.37 14.88
CA LEU A 20 4.60 15.91 13.54
C LEU A 20 6.09 15.59 13.34
N ASN A 21 6.98 16.41 13.89
CA ASN A 21 8.42 16.16 13.85
C ASN A 21 8.79 14.88 14.61
N THR A 22 8.24 14.68 15.82
CA THR A 22 8.43 13.44 16.59
C THR A 22 7.92 12.22 15.82
N LEU A 23 6.78 12.32 15.13
CA LEU A 23 6.29 11.25 14.27
C LEU A 23 7.28 10.94 13.13
N LEU A 24 7.83 11.94 12.46
CA LEU A 24 8.78 11.74 11.37
C LEU A 24 10.08 11.09 11.84
N GLN A 25 10.62 11.52 12.99
CA GLN A 25 11.77 10.87 13.62
C GLN A 25 11.48 9.40 13.96
N SER A 26 10.21 9.06 14.20
CA SER A 26 9.82 7.67 14.42
C SER A 26 9.92 6.80 13.16
N PHE A 27 10.06 7.39 11.97
CA PHE A 27 10.23 6.66 10.72
C PHE A 27 11.69 6.31 10.40
N ASP A 28 12.64 6.93 11.09
CA ASP A 28 14.07 6.69 10.88
C ASP A 28 14.43 5.24 11.21
N GLY A 29 15.11 4.59 10.27
CA GLY A 29 15.59 3.21 10.42
C GLY A 29 14.50 2.12 10.37
N LEU A 30 13.27 2.46 9.98
CA LEU A 30 12.21 1.45 9.84
C LEU A 30 12.54 0.43 8.74
N PRO A 31 12.33 -0.88 8.99
CA PRO A 31 12.53 -1.89 7.96
C PRO A 31 11.48 -1.80 6.85
N ASN A 32 11.90 -2.08 5.62
CA ASN A 32 11.01 -2.23 4.46
C ASN A 32 10.56 -3.69 4.24
N ASN A 33 11.24 -4.67 4.87
CA ASN A 33 10.86 -6.07 4.83
C ASN A 33 11.04 -6.71 6.24
N PRO A 34 9.96 -6.98 6.98
CA PRO A 34 8.57 -6.68 6.64
C PRO A 34 8.30 -5.17 6.57
N ALA A 35 7.29 -4.76 5.80
CA ALA A 35 6.91 -3.36 5.68
C ALA A 35 6.46 -2.78 7.03
N SER A 36 6.86 -1.53 7.32
CA SER A 36 6.60 -0.89 8.62
C SER A 36 5.48 0.14 8.61
N LEU A 37 5.19 0.75 7.46
CA LEU A 37 4.27 1.88 7.35
C LEU A 37 2.97 1.48 6.67
N TYR A 38 1.87 1.59 7.40
CA TYR A 38 0.52 1.29 6.93
C TYR A 38 -0.33 2.55 7.00
N LEU A 39 -1.05 2.84 5.92
CA LEU A 39 -1.74 4.11 5.76
C LEU A 39 -3.20 3.91 5.38
N SER A 40 -4.05 4.77 5.95
CA SER A 40 -5.43 4.94 5.54
C SER A 40 -5.87 6.38 5.80
N THR A 41 -7.10 6.71 5.44
CA THR A 41 -7.68 8.02 5.72
C THR A 41 -9.07 7.88 6.31
N THR A 42 -9.39 8.81 7.21
CA THR A 42 -10.77 9.18 7.52
C THR A 42 -11.12 10.45 6.75
N ALA A 43 -12.35 10.96 6.91
CA ALA A 43 -12.72 12.24 6.31
C ALA A 43 -11.95 13.44 6.90
N GLN A 44 -11.31 13.30 8.07
CA GLN A 44 -10.64 14.39 8.78
C GLN A 44 -9.15 14.14 9.03
N SER A 45 -8.65 12.92 8.83
CA SER A 45 -7.29 12.57 9.23
C SER A 45 -6.62 11.57 8.30
N LEU A 46 -5.32 11.79 8.07
CA LEU A 46 -4.41 10.76 7.59
C LEU A 46 -4.04 9.87 8.78
N ILE A 47 -4.27 8.57 8.65
CA ILE A 47 -3.95 7.57 9.66
C ILE A 47 -2.66 6.87 9.24
N VAL A 48 -1.66 6.91 10.11
CA VAL A 48 -0.38 6.23 9.92
C VAL A 48 -0.18 5.23 11.04
N TYR A 49 -0.13 3.95 10.70
CA TYR A 49 0.22 2.87 11.63
C TYR A 49 1.66 2.42 11.39
N VAL A 50 2.49 2.55 12.43
CA VAL A 50 3.88 2.10 12.46
C VAL A 50 3.94 0.76 13.19
N ALA A 51 3.88 -0.34 12.44
CA ALA A 51 3.67 -1.67 13.03
C ALA A 51 4.76 -2.11 14.03
N PRO A 52 6.07 -1.95 13.76
CA PRO A 52 7.11 -2.34 14.72
C PRO A 52 7.05 -1.57 16.04
N LYS A 53 6.49 -0.36 16.01
CA LYS A 53 6.36 0.52 17.19
C LYS A 53 4.97 0.42 17.83
N ARG A 54 4.04 -0.33 17.23
CA ARG A 54 2.64 -0.45 17.67
C ARG A 54 1.96 0.92 17.86
N THR A 55 2.31 1.91 17.03
CA THR A 55 1.80 3.28 17.15
C THR A 55 0.88 3.63 15.99
N VAL A 56 -0.36 4.04 16.29
CA VAL A 56 -1.28 4.66 15.33
C VAL A 56 -1.27 6.16 15.55
N SER A 57 -0.97 6.91 14.50
CA SER A 57 -0.96 8.36 14.50
C SER A 57 -2.06 8.91 13.59
N ALA A 58 -2.95 9.74 14.13
CA ALA A 58 -3.96 10.46 13.37
C ALA A 58 -3.51 11.91 13.14
N ILE A 59 -3.17 12.24 11.90
CA ILE A 59 -2.74 13.58 11.48
C ILE A 59 -3.95 14.31 10.90
N GLY A 60 -4.36 15.42 11.52
CA GLY A 60 -5.50 16.20 11.03
C GLY A 60 -5.23 16.78 9.64
N LEU A 61 -6.10 16.50 8.66
CA LEU A 61 -5.95 17.01 7.29
C LEU A 61 -6.02 18.55 7.22
N PRO A 62 -6.91 19.26 7.95
CA PRO A 62 -6.91 20.72 7.97
C PRO A 62 -5.61 21.31 8.51
N TYR A 63 -5.05 20.69 9.56
CA TYR A 63 -3.75 21.07 10.11
C TYR A 63 -2.64 20.84 9.08
N LEU A 64 -2.58 19.65 8.47
CA LEU A 64 -1.55 19.32 7.49
C LEU A 64 -1.60 20.25 6.26
N MET A 65 -2.79 20.55 5.77
CA MET A 65 -2.99 21.52 4.68
C MET A 65 -2.41 22.89 5.03
N GLU A 66 -2.74 23.41 6.22
CA GLU A 66 -2.24 24.72 6.65
C GLU A 66 -0.72 24.72 6.86
N ALA A 67 -0.18 23.67 7.49
CA ALA A 67 1.26 23.51 7.69
C ALA A 67 2.04 23.43 6.36
N LEU A 68 1.47 22.77 5.34
CA LEU A 68 2.04 22.76 3.99
C LEU A 68 1.97 24.13 3.32
N ARG A 69 0.87 24.87 3.49
CA ARG A 69 0.72 26.24 2.97
C ARG A 69 1.76 27.18 3.57
N GLN A 70 2.04 27.04 4.86
CA GLN A 70 3.06 27.79 5.58
C GLN A 70 4.49 27.29 5.32
N LYS A 71 4.66 26.22 4.52
CA LYS A 71 5.95 25.58 4.23
C LYS A 71 6.69 25.14 5.49
N GLU A 72 5.95 24.65 6.49
CA GLU A 72 6.55 24.04 7.67
C GLU A 72 7.49 22.90 7.25
N ARG A 73 8.66 22.82 7.90
CA ARG A 73 9.69 21.84 7.55
C ARG A 73 9.17 20.41 7.71
N SER A 74 8.50 20.11 8.83
CA SER A 74 7.95 18.79 9.12
C SER A 74 6.87 18.39 8.11
N ALA A 75 5.94 19.29 7.78
CA ALA A 75 4.89 19.01 6.81
C ALA A 75 5.47 18.76 5.40
N SER A 76 6.46 19.56 4.99
CA SER A 76 7.16 19.39 3.72
C SER A 76 7.94 18.07 3.66
N ALA A 77 8.56 17.67 4.78
CA ALA A 77 9.26 16.39 4.90
C ALA A 77 8.28 15.20 4.82
N LEU A 78 7.12 15.27 5.49
CA LEU A 78 6.07 14.26 5.36
C LEU A 78 5.58 14.14 3.92
N ARG A 79 5.29 15.27 3.26
CA ARG A 79 4.90 15.28 1.84
C ARG A 79 5.96 14.61 0.98
N SER A 80 7.23 14.99 1.13
CA SER A 80 8.34 14.40 0.38
C SER A 80 8.46 12.89 0.63
N LEU A 81 8.32 12.45 1.88
CA LEU A 81 8.32 11.04 2.25
C LEU A 81 7.19 10.28 1.54
N LEU A 82 5.97 10.81 1.54
CA LEU A 82 4.81 10.19 0.91
C LEU A 82 4.95 10.14 -0.62
N GLU A 83 5.33 11.26 -1.24
CA GLU A 83 5.38 11.42 -2.70
C GLU A 83 6.60 10.75 -3.34
N ASN A 84 7.76 10.74 -2.68
CA ASN A 84 9.04 10.32 -3.27
C ASN A 84 9.93 9.47 -2.35
N GLY A 85 9.56 9.30 -1.07
CA GLY A 85 10.40 8.59 -0.10
C GLY A 85 10.54 7.09 -0.40
N PRO A 86 11.69 6.49 -0.08
CA PRO A 86 11.98 5.07 -0.35
C PRO A 86 11.32 4.10 0.64
N ALA A 87 10.60 4.62 1.63
CA ALA A 87 9.88 3.80 2.60
C ALA A 87 8.67 3.15 1.92
N VAL A 88 8.51 1.84 2.11
CA VAL A 88 7.35 1.10 1.60
C VAL A 88 6.09 1.51 2.38
N LYS A 89 5.07 1.94 1.64
CA LYS A 89 3.77 2.41 2.12
C LYS A 89 2.69 1.39 1.76
N ILE A 90 2.05 0.84 2.77
CA ILE A 90 1.02 -0.18 2.59
C ILE A 90 -0.36 0.43 2.74
N PHE A 91 -1.22 0.18 1.76
CA PHE A 91 -2.64 0.49 1.79
C PHE A 91 -3.44 -0.79 1.61
N PHE A 92 -4.67 -0.83 2.13
CA PHE A 92 -5.60 -1.84 1.64
C PHE A 92 -6.00 -1.55 0.20
N ASP A 93 -6.56 -0.35 -0.01
CA ASP A 93 -6.93 0.27 -1.27
C ASP A 93 -6.44 1.72 -1.21
N ALA A 94 -5.50 2.07 -2.08
CA ALA A 94 -4.84 3.38 -2.03
C ALA A 94 -5.67 4.49 -2.66
N ARG A 95 -6.68 4.17 -3.49
CA ARG A 95 -7.38 5.16 -4.34
C ARG A 95 -8.04 6.27 -3.53
N LYS A 96 -8.86 5.89 -2.57
CA LYS A 96 -9.60 6.86 -1.74
C LYS A 96 -8.65 7.73 -0.92
N THR A 97 -7.62 7.12 -0.34
CA THR A 97 -6.59 7.86 0.42
C THR A 97 -5.81 8.81 -0.48
N ALA A 98 -5.37 8.35 -1.66
CA ALA A 98 -4.68 9.18 -2.63
C ALA A 98 -5.54 10.38 -3.06
N LYS A 99 -6.83 10.16 -3.34
CA LYS A 99 -7.76 11.22 -3.69
C LYS A 99 -7.91 12.25 -2.57
N ILE A 100 -8.14 11.80 -1.33
CA ILE A 100 -8.30 12.70 -0.18
C ILE A 100 -7.04 13.53 0.05
N LEU A 101 -5.86 12.91 -0.02
CA LEU A 101 -4.57 13.60 0.14
C LEU A 101 -4.28 14.58 -1.00
N PHE A 102 -4.66 14.23 -2.23
CA PHE A 102 -4.53 15.12 -3.38
C PHE A 102 -5.47 16.32 -3.26
N ASP A 103 -6.76 16.09 -3.03
CA ASP A 103 -7.79 17.14 -2.94
C ASP A 103 -7.54 18.08 -1.75
N SER A 104 -7.14 17.53 -0.60
CA SER A 104 -7.01 18.32 0.65
C SER A 104 -5.64 18.95 0.84
N CYS A 105 -4.58 18.30 0.36
CA CYS A 105 -3.20 18.67 0.69
C CYS A 105 -2.28 18.82 -0.52
N THR A 106 -2.79 18.61 -1.74
CA THR A 106 -1.99 18.57 -2.99
C THR A 106 -0.86 17.52 -2.96
N ILE A 107 -0.99 16.50 -2.11
CA ILE A 107 -0.03 15.41 -2.01
C ILE A 107 -0.33 14.39 -3.11
N ARG A 108 0.62 14.16 -4.01
CA ARG A 108 0.46 13.29 -5.17
C ARG A 108 1.21 11.97 -4.99
N LEU A 109 0.46 10.91 -4.69
CA LEU A 109 1.02 9.54 -4.57
C LEU A 109 1.37 8.91 -5.93
N SER A 110 0.89 9.48 -7.04
CA SER A 110 1.14 8.99 -8.40
C SER A 110 2.44 9.55 -9.03
N ASN A 111 3.32 10.18 -8.26
CA ASN A 111 4.52 10.83 -8.80
C ASN A 111 5.51 9.79 -9.40
N PRO A 112 6.10 10.05 -10.59
CA PRO A 112 6.95 9.09 -11.30
C PRO A 112 8.20 8.50 -10.60
N PRO A 113 8.69 8.93 -9.42
CA PRO A 113 9.71 8.15 -8.70
C PRO A 113 9.15 7.02 -7.81
N CYS A 114 7.90 7.13 -7.33
CA CYS A 114 7.27 6.19 -6.38
C CYS A 114 6.45 5.07 -7.03
N THR A 115 6.06 5.25 -8.30
CA THR A 115 5.35 4.21 -9.07
C THR A 115 6.32 3.42 -9.97
N VAL A 116 7.45 4.02 -10.34
CA VAL A 116 8.53 3.35 -11.10
C VAL A 116 9.45 2.54 -10.18
N ARG A 117 9.55 2.92 -8.90
CA ARG A 117 10.13 2.12 -7.81
C ARG A 117 9.01 1.83 -6.83
N ALA A 118 8.43 0.64 -6.91
CA ALA A 118 7.23 0.27 -6.19
C ALA A 118 7.42 0.37 -4.66
N HIS A 119 7.06 1.53 -4.13
CA HIS A 119 7.05 1.79 -2.69
C HIS A 119 5.63 2.00 -2.20
N ILE A 120 4.61 1.78 -3.03
CA ILE A 120 3.19 1.75 -2.66
C ILE A 120 2.64 0.38 -2.99
N HIS A 121 2.11 -0.29 -1.97
CA HIS A 121 1.57 -1.63 -2.11
C HIS A 121 0.09 -1.61 -1.73
N GLU A 122 -0.75 -2.14 -2.59
CA GLU A 122 -2.17 -2.35 -2.31
C GLU A 122 -2.42 -3.82 -1.94
N VAL A 123 -2.74 -4.09 -0.67
CA VAL A 123 -3.07 -5.43 -0.17
C VAL A 123 -4.24 -6.03 -0.94
N GLN A 124 -5.20 -5.20 -1.36
CA GLN A 124 -6.33 -5.63 -2.21
C GLN A 124 -5.86 -6.15 -3.57
N MET A 125 -4.83 -5.56 -4.18
CA MET A 125 -4.29 -6.01 -5.46
C MET A 125 -3.47 -7.29 -5.32
N MET A 126 -2.71 -7.43 -4.23
CA MET A 126 -2.01 -8.67 -3.91
C MET A 126 -2.98 -9.84 -3.70
N GLU A 127 -4.08 -9.60 -2.97
CA GLU A 127 -5.12 -10.61 -2.80
C GLU A 127 -5.74 -11.03 -4.14
N LEU A 128 -6.04 -10.06 -5.00
CA LEU A 128 -6.63 -10.31 -6.32
C LEU A 128 -5.71 -11.19 -7.19
N ALA A 129 -4.42 -10.87 -7.22
CA ALA A 129 -3.41 -11.61 -7.98
C ALA A 129 -3.31 -13.08 -7.54
N LEU A 130 -3.45 -13.36 -6.25
CA LEU A 130 -3.32 -14.69 -5.65
C LEU A 130 -4.54 -15.60 -5.80
N ARG A 131 -5.61 -15.16 -6.46
CA ARG A 131 -6.79 -16.00 -6.71
C ARG A 131 -6.44 -17.09 -7.72
N GLN A 132 -6.91 -18.33 -7.52
CA GLN A 132 -6.55 -19.42 -8.43
C GLN A 132 -7.30 -19.40 -9.77
N SER A 133 -8.36 -18.59 -9.89
CA SER A 133 -9.21 -18.57 -11.09
C SER A 133 -9.32 -17.16 -11.66
N ASP A 134 -9.07 -17.05 -12.97
CA ASP A 134 -9.18 -15.79 -13.73
C ASP A 134 -10.60 -15.23 -13.73
N THR A 135 -11.63 -16.08 -13.64
CA THR A 135 -13.03 -15.64 -13.60
C THR A 135 -13.37 -14.88 -12.32
N ASN A 136 -12.52 -14.98 -11.29
CA ASN A 136 -12.70 -14.29 -10.03
C ASN A 136 -11.89 -12.99 -9.94
N ARG A 137 -11.23 -12.52 -11.00
CA ARG A 137 -10.39 -11.29 -10.94
C ARG A 137 -11.10 -10.00 -11.36
N GLU A 138 -12.36 -10.09 -11.83
CA GLU A 138 -13.13 -8.91 -12.24
C GLU A 138 -13.57 -8.04 -11.05
N TRP A 139 -13.71 -8.63 -9.86
CA TRP A 139 -14.29 -7.97 -8.67
C TRP A 139 -13.31 -7.92 -7.50
N LEU A 140 -13.09 -6.72 -6.98
CA LEU A 140 -12.21 -6.50 -5.82
C LEU A 140 -12.85 -7.05 -4.54
N ALA A 141 -12.03 -7.61 -3.63
CA ALA A 141 -12.49 -7.94 -2.29
C ALA A 141 -12.50 -6.70 -1.38
N GLY A 142 -13.50 -6.61 -0.50
CA GLY A 142 -13.50 -5.65 0.60
C GLY A 142 -12.58 -6.11 1.75
N LEU A 143 -12.15 -5.15 2.58
CA LEU A 143 -11.23 -5.40 3.71
C LEU A 143 -11.78 -6.46 4.68
N ASP A 144 -13.07 -6.41 5.00
CA ASP A 144 -13.72 -7.37 5.91
C ASP A 144 -13.61 -8.81 5.39
N ARG A 145 -13.78 -9.01 4.08
CA ARG A 145 -13.63 -10.32 3.44
C ARG A 145 -12.18 -10.81 3.52
N CYS A 146 -11.22 -9.91 3.34
CA CYS A 146 -9.80 -10.24 3.46
C CYS A 146 -9.42 -10.58 4.90
N ILE A 147 -9.92 -9.83 5.88
CA ILE A 147 -9.72 -10.10 7.31
C ILE A 147 -10.27 -11.47 7.66
N ALA A 148 -11.55 -11.74 7.36
CA ALA A 148 -12.22 -13.00 7.69
C ALA A 148 -11.52 -14.26 7.12
N ARG A 149 -10.74 -14.12 6.04
CA ARG A 149 -10.00 -15.22 5.39
C ARG A 149 -8.50 -15.22 5.75
N GLY A 150 -8.02 -14.13 6.33
CA GLY A 150 -6.63 -13.73 6.22
C GLY A 150 -5.95 -13.38 7.53
N SER A 151 -6.72 -13.04 8.57
CA SER A 151 -6.17 -12.57 9.83
C SER A 151 -6.95 -13.15 11.02
N ASP A 152 -6.21 -13.82 11.90
CA ASP A 152 -6.71 -14.34 13.18
C ASP A 152 -6.40 -13.38 14.35
N LEU A 153 -6.15 -12.10 14.03
CA LEU A 153 -5.85 -11.08 15.04
C LEU A 153 -7.11 -10.74 15.83
N ASP A 154 -7.04 -10.94 17.13
CA ASP A 154 -8.03 -10.44 18.08
C ASP A 154 -7.65 -9.00 18.47
N ILE A 155 -8.31 -8.02 17.87
CA ILE A 155 -8.04 -6.60 18.11
C ILE A 155 -8.36 -6.20 19.56
N ASP A 156 -9.38 -6.81 20.15
CA ASP A 156 -9.88 -6.43 21.48
C ASP A 156 -8.84 -6.69 22.57
N VAL A 157 -7.93 -7.65 22.36
CA VAL A 157 -6.81 -7.94 23.27
C VAL A 157 -5.72 -6.85 23.22
N HIS A 158 -5.61 -6.12 22.11
CA HIS A 158 -4.50 -5.19 21.86
C HIS A 158 -4.85 -3.71 22.06
N ILE A 159 -6.14 -3.39 22.19
CA ILE A 159 -6.63 -2.04 22.43
C ILE A 159 -7.22 -1.97 23.84
N PRO A 160 -6.79 -1.03 24.70
CA PRO A 160 -7.34 -0.90 26.06
C PRO A 160 -8.84 -0.66 26.07
N ASP A 161 -9.53 -1.31 27.01
CA ASP A 161 -10.90 -1.01 27.37
C ASP A 161 -11.06 0.49 27.71
N GLY A 162 -12.06 1.14 27.10
CA GLY A 162 -12.36 2.57 27.31
C GLY A 162 -12.12 3.51 26.12
N LEU A 163 -11.49 3.03 25.04
CA LEU A 163 -11.35 3.79 23.78
C LEU A 163 -12.50 3.53 22.77
N GLY A 164 -13.41 2.60 23.07
CA GLY A 164 -14.41 2.00 22.17
C GLY A 164 -15.48 2.91 21.53
N GLY A 165 -15.49 4.23 21.79
CA GLY A 165 -16.50 5.14 21.24
C GLY A 165 -15.97 6.27 20.36
N SER A 166 -14.67 6.56 20.37
CA SER A 166 -14.09 7.76 19.74
C SER A 166 -12.67 7.53 19.24
N LYS A 167 -12.39 6.39 18.59
CA LYS A 167 -11.02 6.03 18.17
C LYS A 167 -10.45 6.94 17.08
N GLY A 168 -11.27 7.70 16.34
CA GLY A 168 -10.79 8.62 15.31
C GLY A 168 -10.10 7.97 14.11
N PHE A 169 -9.99 6.63 14.08
CA PHE A 169 -9.46 5.82 12.99
C PHE A 169 -10.20 4.47 12.88
N ASP A 170 -10.04 3.83 11.72
CA ASP A 170 -10.57 2.49 11.44
C ASP A 170 -9.59 1.42 11.92
N GLU A 171 -9.98 0.65 12.94
CA GLU A 171 -9.17 -0.37 13.62
C GLU A 171 -8.70 -1.47 12.68
N ARG A 172 -9.41 -1.67 11.56
CA ARG A 172 -9.07 -2.67 10.57
C ARG A 172 -7.69 -2.48 9.95
N ILE A 173 -7.11 -1.27 10.05
CA ILE A 173 -5.72 -0.99 9.67
C ILE A 173 -4.71 -1.90 10.39
N LEU A 174 -5.04 -2.38 11.60
CA LEU A 174 -4.19 -3.24 12.41
C LEU A 174 -4.04 -4.65 11.83
N HIS A 175 -4.96 -5.09 10.95
CA HIS A 175 -4.83 -6.37 10.24
C HIS A 175 -3.88 -6.29 9.03
N LEU A 176 -3.56 -5.09 8.53
CA LEU A 176 -2.79 -4.95 7.30
C LEU A 176 -1.39 -5.57 7.35
N PRO A 177 -0.61 -5.54 8.45
CA PRO A 177 0.67 -6.24 8.51
C PRO A 177 0.54 -7.75 8.29
N ILE A 178 -0.50 -8.37 8.85
CA ILE A 178 -0.76 -9.81 8.72
C ILE A 178 -1.17 -10.14 7.29
N LEU A 179 -2.12 -9.38 6.74
CA LEU A 179 -2.60 -9.57 5.36
C LEU A 179 -1.50 -9.33 4.34
N TRP A 180 -0.75 -8.24 4.49
CA TRP A 180 0.38 -7.90 3.63
C TRP A 180 1.41 -9.01 3.65
N LYS A 181 1.86 -9.44 4.84
CA LYS A 181 2.85 -10.51 4.95
C LYS A 181 2.36 -11.80 4.29
N LYS A 182 1.12 -12.22 4.59
CA LYS A 182 0.51 -13.43 4.01
C LYS A 182 0.48 -13.39 2.49
N TYR A 183 0.04 -12.29 1.89
CA TYR A 183 -0.08 -12.20 0.44
C TYR A 183 1.27 -11.96 -0.24
N HIS A 184 2.11 -11.10 0.33
CA HIS A 184 3.46 -10.86 -0.14
C HIS A 184 4.28 -12.16 -0.16
N ASP A 185 4.34 -12.90 0.96
CA ASP A 185 5.09 -14.16 1.04
C ASP A 185 4.59 -15.20 0.02
N ARG A 186 3.27 -15.25 -0.25
CA ARG A 186 2.70 -16.14 -1.27
C ARG A 186 3.08 -15.73 -2.70
N LEU A 187 3.06 -14.43 -3.00
CA LEU A 187 3.50 -13.91 -4.31
C LEU A 187 4.99 -14.20 -4.54
N LEU A 188 5.79 -14.20 -3.47
CA LEU A 188 7.21 -14.54 -3.52
C LEU A 188 7.48 -16.05 -3.62
N ALA A 189 6.69 -16.88 -2.94
CA ALA A 189 6.86 -18.33 -2.94
C ALA A 189 6.53 -18.96 -4.31
N ASP A 190 5.60 -18.37 -5.06
CA ASP A 190 5.15 -18.88 -6.36
C ASP A 190 6.04 -18.40 -7.54
N ARG A 191 7.24 -17.87 -7.24
CA ARG A 191 8.20 -17.40 -8.26
C ARG A 191 8.76 -18.48 -9.18
N ASN A 192 8.74 -19.73 -8.72
CA ASN A 192 9.23 -20.87 -9.50
C ASN A 192 8.14 -21.47 -10.41
N GLY A 193 6.92 -20.94 -10.37
CA GLY A 193 5.84 -21.23 -11.32
C GLY A 193 5.72 -20.15 -12.39
N VAL A 194 4.95 -20.44 -13.44
CA VAL A 194 4.53 -19.43 -14.43
C VAL A 194 3.50 -18.51 -13.75
N GLY A 195 3.95 -17.38 -13.19
CA GLY A 195 3.03 -16.37 -12.67
C GLY A 195 3.56 -15.37 -11.64
N GLY A 196 4.64 -15.63 -10.90
CA GLY A 196 5.09 -14.75 -9.81
C GLY A 196 5.43 -13.31 -10.25
N SER A 197 6.45 -13.16 -11.11
CA SER A 197 6.90 -11.83 -11.59
C SER A 197 5.86 -11.14 -12.49
N PHE A 198 5.10 -11.92 -13.26
CA PHE A 198 3.97 -11.42 -14.06
C PHE A 198 2.95 -10.69 -13.18
N TRP A 199 2.49 -11.34 -12.11
CA TRP A 199 1.52 -10.72 -11.20
C TRP A 199 2.09 -9.50 -10.48
N VAL A 200 3.38 -9.50 -10.13
CA VAL A 200 4.03 -8.31 -9.58
C VAL A 200 4.00 -7.14 -10.58
N ALA A 201 4.29 -7.41 -11.86
CA ALA A 201 4.19 -6.40 -12.92
C ALA A 201 2.77 -5.85 -13.05
N CYS A 202 1.77 -6.73 -13.14
CA CYS A 202 0.36 -6.34 -13.22
C CYS A 202 -0.06 -5.52 -12.01
N ILE A 203 0.30 -5.92 -10.78
CA ILE A 203 -0.03 -5.18 -9.55
C ILE A 203 0.51 -3.75 -9.62
N ARG A 204 1.76 -3.58 -10.06
CA ARG A 204 2.41 -2.27 -10.14
C ARG A 204 1.73 -1.36 -11.16
N GLU A 205 1.49 -1.88 -12.35
CA GLU A 205 0.79 -1.13 -13.40
C GLU A 205 -0.62 -0.73 -12.96
N ALA A 206 -1.37 -1.68 -12.39
CA ALA A 206 -2.70 -1.42 -11.84
C ALA A 206 -2.66 -0.36 -10.73
N THR A 207 -1.72 -0.48 -9.78
CA THR A 207 -1.53 0.50 -8.70
C THR A 207 -1.23 1.89 -9.27
N GLN A 208 -0.35 1.98 -10.27
CA GLN A 208 -0.04 3.25 -10.94
C GLN A 208 -1.29 3.87 -11.57
N LYS A 209 -2.04 3.12 -12.38
CA LYS A 209 -3.28 3.60 -13.02
C LYS A 209 -4.32 4.04 -11.99
N ARG A 210 -4.46 3.30 -10.87
CA ARG A 210 -5.38 3.60 -9.77
C ARG A 210 -5.01 4.89 -9.04
N LEU A 211 -3.73 5.12 -8.77
CA LEU A 211 -3.25 6.35 -8.15
C LEU A 211 -3.38 7.55 -9.08
N ALA A 212 -3.13 7.37 -10.38
CA ALA A 212 -3.31 8.39 -11.42
C ALA A 212 -4.76 8.88 -11.49
N VAL A 213 -5.74 7.98 -11.51
CA VAL A 213 -7.17 8.36 -11.51
C VAL A 213 -7.57 9.13 -10.25
N SER A 214 -6.93 8.82 -9.12
CA SER A 214 -7.15 9.55 -7.87
C SER A 214 -6.70 11.01 -7.94
N CYS A 215 -5.84 11.35 -8.91
CA CYS A 215 -5.34 12.70 -9.16
C CYS A 215 -5.98 13.37 -10.39
N GLY A 216 -7.11 12.84 -10.88
CA GLY A 216 -7.89 13.44 -11.98
C GLY A 216 -7.60 12.89 -13.38
N GLU A 217 -6.72 11.90 -13.52
CA GLU A 217 -6.51 11.22 -14.80
C GLU A 217 -7.66 10.25 -15.14
N THR A 218 -7.78 9.87 -16.41
CA THR A 218 -8.80 8.92 -16.87
C THR A 218 -8.16 7.64 -17.38
N HIS A 219 -8.30 6.56 -16.62
CA HIS A 219 -7.90 5.21 -17.03
C HIS A 219 -9.12 4.30 -17.06
N ARG A 220 -9.40 3.68 -18.22
CA ARG A 220 -10.59 2.83 -18.41
C ARG A 220 -10.60 1.70 -17.38
N GLY A 221 -11.64 1.64 -16.55
CA GLY A 221 -11.82 0.60 -15.53
C GLY A 221 -11.23 0.90 -14.16
N TYR A 222 -10.48 1.98 -13.99
CA TYR A 222 -9.79 2.29 -12.73
C TYR A 222 -10.42 3.45 -11.97
N GLY A 223 -11.74 3.42 -11.76
CA GLY A 223 -12.46 4.45 -10.99
C GLY A 223 -12.12 4.41 -9.49
N VAL A 224 -12.14 5.58 -8.83
CA VAL A 224 -11.86 5.69 -7.38
C VAL A 224 -12.79 4.82 -6.54
N ASP A 225 -14.09 4.82 -6.88
CA ASP A 225 -15.13 4.04 -6.17
C ASP A 225 -15.51 2.75 -6.90
N SER A 226 -14.79 2.38 -7.97
CA SER A 226 -15.15 1.20 -8.77
C SER A 226 -14.72 -0.08 -8.06
N ALA A 227 -15.69 -0.92 -7.69
CA ALA A 227 -15.43 -2.30 -7.25
C ALA A 227 -15.18 -3.25 -8.43
N ARG A 228 -15.59 -2.83 -9.65
CA ARG A 228 -15.46 -3.59 -10.88
C ARG A 228 -14.18 -3.17 -11.61
N ARG A 229 -13.46 -4.15 -12.14
CA ARG A 229 -12.25 -4.06 -12.96
C ARG A 229 -10.96 -3.79 -12.19
N ALA A 230 -10.07 -4.76 -12.26
CA ALA A 230 -8.65 -4.52 -12.53
C ALA A 230 -8.22 -5.38 -13.73
N TRP A 231 -8.64 -6.65 -13.74
CA TRP A 231 -8.29 -7.61 -14.79
C TRP A 231 -9.50 -8.47 -15.17
N ASN A 232 -9.85 -8.50 -16.45
CA ASN A 232 -10.79 -9.50 -16.98
C ASN A 232 -9.99 -10.64 -17.63
N ARG A 233 -10.66 -11.75 -17.97
CA ARG A 233 -9.97 -12.92 -18.51
C ARG A 233 -9.18 -12.56 -19.78
N ASP A 234 -9.82 -11.90 -20.73
CA ASP A 234 -9.21 -11.56 -22.02
C ASP A 234 -7.99 -10.65 -21.85
N SER A 235 -8.08 -9.64 -20.97
CA SER A 235 -6.96 -8.74 -20.67
C SER A 235 -5.80 -9.46 -19.98
N ILE A 236 -6.08 -10.44 -19.11
CA ILE A 236 -5.03 -11.26 -18.48
C ILE A 236 -4.34 -12.12 -19.53
N GLU A 237 -5.11 -12.71 -20.45
CA GLU A 237 -4.58 -13.53 -21.54
C GLU A 237 -3.67 -12.67 -22.45
N GLU A 238 -4.12 -11.48 -22.86
CA GLU A 238 -3.33 -10.53 -23.64
C GLU A 238 -2.05 -10.05 -22.91
N GLU A 239 -2.18 -9.62 -21.64
CA GLU A 239 -1.03 -9.17 -20.84
C GLU A 239 -0.02 -10.31 -20.62
N ARG A 240 -0.51 -11.54 -20.43
CA ARG A 240 0.35 -12.71 -20.23
C ARG A 240 1.08 -13.11 -21.51
N ASP A 241 0.41 -13.06 -22.66
CA ASP A 241 1.03 -13.37 -23.94
C ASP A 241 2.11 -12.33 -24.27
N SER A 242 1.81 -11.03 -24.09
CA SER A 242 2.80 -9.96 -24.23
C SER A 242 3.99 -10.14 -23.27
N TRP A 243 3.73 -10.50 -22.02
CA TRP A 243 4.78 -10.76 -21.04
C TRP A 243 5.67 -11.95 -21.42
N ASN A 244 5.05 -13.03 -21.91
CA ASN A 244 5.78 -14.21 -22.36
C ASN A 244 6.66 -13.91 -23.58
N ASP A 245 6.17 -13.08 -24.50
CA ASP A 245 6.96 -12.60 -25.64
C ASP A 245 8.17 -11.78 -25.15
N ASP A 246 7.98 -10.86 -24.20
CA ASP A 246 9.07 -10.07 -23.62
C ASP A 246 10.11 -10.94 -22.89
N VAL A 247 9.66 -11.93 -22.10
CA VAL A 247 10.54 -12.91 -21.43
C VAL A 247 11.30 -13.76 -22.44
N MET A 248 10.63 -14.22 -23.50
CA MET A 248 11.25 -15.02 -24.55
C MET A 248 12.32 -14.21 -25.30
N MET A 249 12.01 -12.95 -25.63
CA MET A 249 12.94 -12.03 -26.27
C MET A 249 14.13 -11.74 -25.36
N ASP A 250 13.93 -11.55 -24.05
CA ASP A 250 15.02 -11.38 -23.10
C ASP A 250 15.93 -12.59 -23.02
N HIS A 251 15.35 -13.79 -22.99
CA HIS A 251 16.12 -15.03 -23.02
C HIS A 251 16.96 -15.17 -24.29
N ILE A 252 16.39 -14.87 -25.47
CA ILE A 252 17.09 -14.90 -26.76
C ILE A 252 18.28 -13.93 -26.79
N HIS A 253 18.15 -12.80 -26.11
CA HIS A 253 19.19 -11.76 -26.04
C HIS A 253 20.07 -11.87 -24.79
N ASN A 254 20.14 -13.04 -24.13
CA ASN A 254 20.94 -13.27 -22.92
C ASN A 254 20.68 -12.26 -21.79
N GLY A 255 19.46 -11.72 -21.70
CA GLY A 255 19.05 -10.72 -20.71
C GLY A 255 19.19 -9.26 -21.18
N ASP A 256 19.76 -8.98 -22.35
CA ASP A 256 20.02 -7.59 -22.76
C ASP A 256 18.75 -6.85 -23.23
N TRP A 257 17.67 -7.58 -23.56
CA TRP A 257 16.43 -7.00 -24.10
C TRP A 257 15.70 -6.13 -23.06
N LEU A 258 15.56 -6.63 -21.84
CA LEU A 258 14.83 -5.96 -20.76
C LEU A 258 15.76 -5.20 -19.80
N GLY A 259 17.08 -5.34 -19.95
CA GLY A 259 18.10 -4.68 -19.12
C GLY A 259 18.73 -5.56 -18.04
N GLY A 260 18.71 -6.88 -18.24
CA GLY A 260 19.51 -7.86 -17.50
C GLY A 260 19.02 -8.13 -16.08
N ALA A 261 19.94 -8.58 -15.22
CA ALA A 261 19.63 -8.89 -13.82
C ALA A 261 19.03 -7.70 -13.06
N GLU A 262 19.37 -6.47 -13.43
CA GLU A 262 18.80 -5.26 -12.81
C GLU A 262 17.31 -5.07 -13.14
N HIS A 263 16.86 -5.51 -14.32
CA HIS A 263 15.44 -5.53 -14.65
C HIS A 263 14.69 -6.49 -13.73
N TRP A 264 15.19 -7.71 -13.63
CA TRP A 264 14.54 -8.79 -12.89
C TRP A 264 14.58 -8.58 -11.37
N ALA A 265 15.65 -7.96 -10.85
CA ALA A 265 15.78 -7.57 -9.45
C ALA A 265 14.69 -6.57 -9.01
N LYS A 266 14.07 -5.84 -9.95
CA LYS A 266 12.93 -4.98 -9.60
C LYS A 266 11.73 -5.80 -9.16
N PHE A 267 11.57 -7.05 -9.61
CA PHE A 267 10.50 -7.94 -9.15
C PHE A 267 10.88 -8.69 -7.87
N ASP A 268 12.15 -8.56 -7.42
CA ASP A 268 12.61 -9.14 -6.15
C ASP A 268 11.97 -8.51 -4.92
N ILE A 269 11.53 -7.28 -5.10
CA ILE A 269 10.78 -6.47 -4.16
C ILE A 269 9.42 -6.30 -4.84
N LEU A 270 8.31 -6.59 -4.15
CA LEU A 270 7.05 -5.98 -4.60
C LEU A 270 7.18 -4.49 -4.36
#